data_AF-A0A832ALK4-F1
#
_entry.id   AF-A0A832ALK4-F1
#
_cell.length_a   1.000
_cell.length_b   1.000
_cell.length_c   1.000
_cell.angle_alpha   90.00
_cell.angle_beta   90.00
_cell.angle_gamma   90.00
#
_symmetry.space_group_name_H-M   'P 1'
#
loop_
_entity.id
_entity.type
_entity.pdbx_description
1 polymer ?
#
loop_
_entity_poly.entity_id
_entity_poly.type
_entity_poly.pdbx_seq_one_letter_code
_entity_poly.pdbx_strand_id
1 'polypeptide(L)'
;MPIITITRGSLSATFKLAQKLSDTIGCKVVSREDVLKYASKYGIEETGLGTVGIMEKEPPHFWDRHAPQRRYYLTIFKAALMDKIVEGCAVYHGHLGQFLLSDVP
;
A
#
# COMPACT_ATOMS: atom_id res chain seq x y z
N MET A 1 11.28 -2.12 -14.41
CA MET A 1 11.44 -3.09 -13.30
C MET A 1 10.08 -3.73 -13.05
N PRO A 2 9.97 -5.05 -12.81
CA PRO A 2 8.65 -5.67 -12.62
C PRO A 2 8.10 -5.29 -11.25
N ILE A 3 6.92 -4.67 -11.22
CA ILE A 3 6.14 -4.46 -10.01
C ILE A 3 4.85 -5.26 -10.16
N ILE A 4 4.63 -6.20 -9.24
CA ILE A 4 3.42 -7.02 -9.21
C ILE A 4 2.59 -6.58 -8.02
N THR A 5 1.37 -6.12 -8.27
CA THR A 5 0.43 -5.73 -7.22
C THR A 5 -0.65 -6.79 -7.05
N ILE A 6 -0.79 -7.35 -5.85
CA ILE A 6 -1.85 -8.29 -5.52
C ILE A 6 -2.80 -7.59 -4.54
N THR A 7 -4.00 -7.25 -5.02
CA THR A 7 -5.04 -6.72 -4.13
C THR A 7 -5.48 -7.82 -3.18
N ARG A 8 -5.45 -7.54 -1.87
CA ARG A 8 -5.90 -8.48 -0.82
C ARG A 8 -6.98 -7.88 0.06
N GLY A 9 -7.86 -8.75 0.58
CA GLY A 9 -8.68 -8.47 1.76
C GLY A 9 -8.01 -9.00 3.03
N SER A 10 -8.80 -9.34 4.05
CA SER A 10 -8.31 -9.85 5.35
C SER A 10 -7.74 -11.28 5.31
N LEU A 11 -7.87 -12.01 4.19
CA LEU A 11 -7.45 -13.41 4.11
C LEU A 11 -5.93 -13.55 4.02
N SER A 12 -5.35 -14.48 4.79
CA SER A 12 -3.91 -14.76 4.81
C SER A 12 -3.38 -15.46 3.55
N ALA A 13 -4.25 -16.06 2.72
CA ALA A 13 -3.86 -16.81 1.52
C ALA A 13 -3.01 -15.98 0.54
N THR A 14 -3.30 -14.69 0.41
CA THR A 14 -2.53 -13.80 -0.49
C THR A 14 -1.08 -13.62 -0.04
N PHE A 15 -0.77 -13.81 1.25
CA PHE A 15 0.62 -13.75 1.74
C PHE A 15 1.40 -14.97 1.24
N LYS A 16 0.81 -16.16 1.33
CA LYS A 16 1.41 -17.39 0.79
C LYS A 16 1.63 -17.30 -0.73
N LEU A 17 0.68 -16.72 -1.46
CA LEU A 17 0.82 -16.47 -2.89
C LEU A 17 1.96 -15.50 -3.20
N ALA A 18 2.02 -14.36 -2.51
CA ALA A 18 3.08 -13.37 -2.70
C ALA A 18 4.46 -13.94 -2.38
N GLN A 19 4.58 -14.72 -1.31
CA GLN A 19 5.83 -15.39 -0.94
C GLN A 19 6.24 -16.42 -1.99
N LYS A 20 5.32 -17.30 -2.41
CA LYS A 20 5.62 -18.32 -3.41
C LYS A 20 6.01 -17.70 -4.74
N LEU A 21 5.38 -16.59 -5.12
CA LEU A 21 5.73 -15.82 -6.30
C LEU A 21 7.15 -15.26 -6.15
N SER A 22 7.42 -14.53 -5.06
CA SER A 22 8.76 -14.04 -4.71
C SER A 22 9.83 -15.12 -4.84
N ASP A 23 9.60 -16.31 -4.27
CA ASP A 23 10.56 -17.42 -4.32
C ASP A 23 10.78 -17.96 -5.75
N THR A 24 9.77 -17.82 -6.62
CA THR A 24 9.82 -18.31 -8.01
C THR A 24 10.51 -17.31 -8.95
N ILE A 25 10.30 -16.00 -8.75
CA ILE A 25 10.80 -14.95 -9.66
C ILE A 25 11.90 -14.08 -9.06
N GLY A 26 12.28 -14.32 -7.79
CA GLY A 26 13.37 -13.60 -7.10
C GLY A 26 13.03 -12.15 -6.74
N CYS A 27 11.77 -11.85 -6.44
CA CYS A 27 11.30 -10.48 -6.19
C CYS A 27 10.96 -10.24 -4.73
N LYS A 28 11.28 -9.07 -4.19
CA LYS A 28 11.01 -8.70 -2.79
C LYS A 28 9.50 -8.64 -2.52
N VAL A 29 9.03 -9.24 -1.43
CA VAL A 29 7.64 -9.06 -0.98
C VAL A 29 7.53 -7.80 -0.14
N VAL A 30 6.51 -6.97 -0.42
CA VAL A 30 6.17 -5.78 0.37
C VAL A 30 4.70 -5.86 0.76
N SER A 31 4.43 -5.93 2.06
CA SER A 31 3.06 -5.89 2.58
C SER A 31 2.57 -4.45 2.77
N ARG A 32 1.25 -4.28 2.91
CA ARG A 32 0.68 -3.00 3.34
C ARG A 32 1.22 -2.58 4.69
N GLU A 33 1.38 -3.52 5.61
CA GLU A 33 1.89 -3.31 6.95
C GLU A 33 3.35 -2.82 6.92
N ASP A 34 4.16 -3.36 6.00
CA ASP A 34 5.55 -2.89 5.78
C ASP A 34 5.59 -1.44 5.27
N VAL A 35 4.65 -1.07 4.39
CA VAL A 35 4.51 0.31 3.89
C VAL A 35 4.08 1.24 5.01
N LEU A 36 3.05 0.87 5.80
CA LEU A 36 2.59 1.68 6.92
C LEU A 36 3.69 1.92 7.96
N LYS A 37 4.42 0.86 8.31
CA LYS A 37 5.55 0.95 9.24
C LYS A 37 6.66 1.86 8.71
N TYR A 38 6.92 1.86 7.40
CA TYR A 38 7.91 2.75 6.79
C TYR A 38 7.40 4.19 6.69
N ALA A 39 6.10 4.36 6.43
CA ALA A 39 5.42 5.63 6.30
C ALA A 39 5.39 6.45 7.60
N SER A 40 5.61 5.83 8.76
CA SER A 40 5.87 6.53 10.03
C SER A 40 7.01 7.56 9.91
N LYS A 41 8.01 7.31 9.07
CA LYS A 41 9.09 8.28 8.77
C LYS A 41 8.57 9.57 8.13
N TYR A 42 7.42 9.51 7.47
CA TYR A 42 6.77 10.62 6.78
C TYR A 42 5.57 11.18 7.56
N GLY A 43 5.35 10.75 8.81
CA GLY A 43 4.27 11.27 9.65
C GLY A 43 2.88 10.76 9.28
N ILE A 44 2.74 9.53 8.76
CA ILE A 44 1.43 8.98 8.37
C ILE A 44 0.44 8.93 9.54
N GLU A 45 0.91 8.86 10.78
CA GLU A 45 0.09 8.89 11.99
C GLU A 45 -0.66 10.22 12.14
N GLU A 46 -0.11 11.33 11.66
CA GLU A 46 -0.73 12.66 11.72
C GLU A 46 -2.04 12.73 10.93
N THR A 47 -2.22 11.82 9.96
CA THR A 47 -3.46 11.71 9.19
C THR A 47 -4.62 11.22 10.05
N GLY A 48 -4.34 10.49 11.14
CA GLY A 48 -5.34 9.81 11.96
C GLY A 48 -6.05 8.65 11.25
N LEU A 49 -5.65 8.28 10.03
CA LEU A 49 -6.36 7.28 9.20
C LEU A 49 -5.65 5.92 9.12
N GLY A 50 -4.38 5.84 9.52
CA GLY A 50 -3.59 4.61 9.42
C GLY A 50 -4.05 3.46 10.31
N THR A 51 -4.77 3.76 11.39
CA THR A 51 -5.19 2.77 12.41
C THR A 51 -6.71 2.56 12.48
N VAL A 52 -7.51 3.46 11.89
CA VAL A 52 -8.97 3.52 12.13
C VAL A 52 -9.77 2.67 11.13
N GLY A 53 -9.11 2.09 10.12
CA GLY A 53 -9.79 1.25 9.13
C GLY A 53 -10.70 2.02 8.16
N ILE A 54 -10.70 3.36 8.23
CA ILE A 54 -11.52 4.26 7.41
C ILE A 54 -11.17 4.09 5.93
N MET A 55 -9.90 3.85 5.62
CA MET A 55 -9.45 3.67 4.24
C MET A 55 -10.00 2.38 3.61
N GLU A 56 -10.37 1.39 4.42
CA GLU A 56 -10.83 0.07 4.02
C GLU A 56 -12.34 -0.12 4.12
N LYS A 57 -12.97 0.55 5.09
CA LYS A 57 -14.39 0.36 5.43
C LYS A 57 -15.29 1.44 4.85
N GLU A 58 -14.77 2.65 4.67
CA GLU A 58 -15.58 3.80 4.29
C GLU A 58 -15.14 4.32 2.91
N PRO A 59 -15.97 4.11 1.86
CA PRO A 59 -15.69 4.67 0.55
C PRO A 59 -15.81 6.20 0.59
N PRO A 60 -14.97 6.93 -0.16
CA PRO A 60 -15.07 8.38 -0.23
C PRO A 60 -16.39 8.78 -0.88
N HIS A 61 -17.00 9.87 -0.39
CA HIS A 61 -18.22 10.45 -0.96
C HIS A 61 -18.08 11.97 -1.08
N PHE A 62 -19.02 12.61 -1.79
CA PHE A 62 -18.92 14.03 -2.15
C PHE A 62 -18.79 14.98 -0.95
N TRP A 63 -19.40 14.62 0.19
CA TRP A 63 -19.39 15.38 1.44
C TRP A 63 -18.49 14.76 2.52
N ASP A 64 -17.46 14.03 2.11
CA ASP A 64 -16.55 13.34 3.04
C ASP A 64 -15.68 14.36 3.80
N ARG A 65 -15.98 14.51 5.09
CA ARG A 65 -15.22 15.38 6.01
C ARG A 65 -13.76 14.97 6.18
N HIS A 66 -13.41 13.73 5.86
CA HIS A 66 -12.06 13.19 5.91
C HIS A 66 -11.31 13.31 4.58
N ALA A 67 -11.91 13.90 3.54
CA ALA A 67 -11.28 14.01 2.22
C ALA A 67 -9.85 14.61 2.25
N PRO A 68 -9.55 15.68 3.03
CA PRO A 68 -8.18 16.18 3.16
C PRO A 68 -7.23 15.15 3.79
N GLN A 69 -7.64 14.49 4.87
CA GLN A 69 -6.84 13.50 5.58
C GLN A 69 -6.60 12.26 4.71
N ARG A 70 -7.59 11.82 3.94
CA ARG A 70 -7.47 10.71 2.98
C ARG A 70 -6.45 11.02 1.91
N ARG A 71 -6.47 12.23 1.35
CA ARG A 71 -5.47 12.68 0.37
C ARG A 71 -4.07 12.70 0.99
N TYR A 72 -3.94 13.23 2.21
CA TYR A 72 -2.67 13.27 2.91
C TYR A 72 -2.12 11.86 3.17
N TYR A 73 -2.96 10.95 3.68
CA TYR A 73 -2.64 9.54 3.86
C TYR A 73 -2.19 8.87 2.57
N LEU A 74 -2.95 9.00 1.48
CA LEU A 74 -2.61 8.36 0.20
C LEU A 74 -1.31 8.91 -0.38
N THR A 75 -1.03 10.20 -0.19
CA THR A 75 0.22 10.83 -0.63
C THR A 75 1.41 10.24 0.12
N ILE A 76 1.35 10.19 1.45
CA ILE A 76 2.40 9.60 2.28
C ILE A 76 2.56 8.11 1.99
N PHE A 77 1.46 7.37 1.93
CA PHE A 77 1.48 5.93 1.67
C PHE A 77 2.11 5.61 0.32
N LYS A 78 1.77 6.38 -0.72
CA LYS A 78 2.36 6.23 -2.05
C LYS A 78 3.86 6.49 -2.04
N ALA A 79 4.31 7.57 -1.40
CA ALA A 79 5.74 7.87 -1.28
C ALA A 79 6.50 6.73 -0.58
N ALA A 80 5.98 6.26 0.56
CA ALA A 80 6.55 5.13 1.29
C ALA A 80 6.57 3.82 0.48
N LEU A 81 5.52 3.55 -0.29
CA LEU A 81 5.45 2.38 -1.18
C LEU A 81 6.50 2.48 -2.28
N MET A 82 6.63 3.64 -2.93
CA MET A 82 7.63 3.88 -3.97
C MET A 82 9.05 3.64 -3.45
N ASP A 83 9.40 4.19 -2.28
CA ASP A 83 10.72 3.97 -1.68
C ASP A 83 10.99 2.48 -1.37
N LYS A 84 9.95 1.73 -1.01
CA LYS A 84 10.10 0.29 -0.73
C LYS A 84 10.35 -0.56 -1.97
N ILE A 85 9.88 -0.11 -3.13
CA ILE A 85 9.89 -0.87 -4.38
C ILE A 85 10.86 -0.31 -5.44
N VAL A 86 11.44 0.88 -5.23
CA VAL A 86 12.36 1.52 -6.19
C VAL A 86 13.69 0.78 -6.36
N GLU A 87 14.07 -0.08 -5.41
CA GLU A 87 15.36 -0.77 -5.41
C GLU A 87 15.43 -1.99 -6.34
N GLY A 88 14.29 -2.49 -6.84
CA GLY A 88 14.28 -3.72 -7.65
C GLY A 88 12.93 -4.41 -7.70
N CYS A 89 12.88 -5.57 -8.34
CA CYS A 89 11.63 -6.30 -8.54
C CYS A 89 10.88 -6.52 -7.22
N ALA A 90 9.59 -6.18 -7.22
CA ALA A 90 8.77 -6.23 -6.01
C ALA A 90 7.38 -6.81 -6.26
N VAL A 91 6.90 -7.57 -5.28
CA VAL A 91 5.52 -8.04 -5.16
C VAL A 91 4.87 -7.29 -4.00
N TYR A 92 4.08 -6.28 -4.30
CA TYR A 92 3.27 -5.60 -3.30
C TYR A 92 1.96 -6.36 -3.07
N HIS A 93 1.62 -6.64 -1.81
CA HIS A 93 0.30 -7.15 -1.45
C HIS A 93 -0.40 -6.23 -0.45
N GLY A 94 -1.58 -5.75 -0.80
CA GLY A 94 -2.30 -4.77 0.01
C GLY A 94 -3.52 -4.24 -0.70
N HIS A 95 -4.07 -3.12 -0.25
CA HIS A 95 -5.17 -2.48 -0.94
C HIS A 95 -4.66 -1.55 -2.05
N LEU A 96 -5.34 -1.57 -3.19
CA LEU A 96 -5.29 -0.57 -4.26
C LEU A 96 -3.90 -0.28 -4.86
N GLY A 97 -2.96 -1.23 -4.78
CA GLY A 97 -1.59 -1.04 -5.30
C GLY A 97 -1.57 -0.68 -6.79
N GLN A 98 -2.42 -1.32 -7.59
CA GLN A 98 -2.58 -1.06 -9.02
C GLN A 98 -3.01 0.37 -9.35
N PHE A 99 -3.73 1.04 -8.44
CA PHE A 99 -4.16 2.42 -8.62
C PHE A 99 -3.15 3.41 -8.03
N LEU A 100 -2.49 3.06 -6.93
CA LEU A 100 -1.46 3.90 -6.32
C LEU A 100 -0.22 4.05 -7.20
N LEU A 101 0.03 3.06 -8.07
CA LEU A 101 1.20 3.00 -8.94
C LEU A 101 0.86 3.18 -10.43
N SER A 102 -0.41 3.44 -10.79
CA SER A 102 -0.83 3.49 -12.21
C SER A 102 -0.22 4.65 -13.00
N ASP A 103 0.23 5.69 -12.31
CA ASP A 103 0.86 6.90 -12.85
C ASP A 103 2.39 6.92 -12.60
N VAL A 104 2.96 5.81 -12.11
CA VAL A 104 4.40 5.66 -11.96
C VAL A 104 4.99 5.11 -13.27
N PRO A 105 6.00 5.78 -13.88
CA PRO A 105 6.61 5.38 -15.15
C PRO A 105 7.24 3.99 -15.16
#